data_AF-A0A2E6KUW5-F1
#
_entry.id   AF-A0A2E6KUW5-F1
#
_cell.length_a   1.000
_cell.length_b   1.000
_cell.length_c   1.000
_cell.angle_alpha   90.00
_cell.angle_beta   90.00
_cell.angle_gamma   90.00
#
_symmetry.space_group_name_H-M   'P 1'
#
loop_
_entity.id
_entity.type
_entity.pdbx_description
1 polymer ?
#
loop_
_entity_poly.entity_id
_entity_poly.type
_entity_poly.pdbx_seq_one_letter_code
_entity_poly.pdbx_strand_id
1 'polypeptide(L)'
;MVQVMRDIDHRDEIYMQLQVACEEENLSLTPRMIMDLTEGIRSRGEKKVTPAKARKVVQSARNSLARSSADPHEAVGITTAQSIGEPGTQMTMRTFHYAGVATVNVTQGLPRIIEIVDARKAPNTPTMRIFLEEFNSKGKPLRTNEKLVRQIAAGLEATTTSDIANIDVEVAQRYLSLKLNNSNMRLKNMNGAEVRDKLQRALRLFIQADSDEKPKELKIIPGVSKEQDLENLATDPPTYTDLLQLEDKIKKLQLKGIRGIERANVQAGENEEYYISTIGSNLAKVSEFAGIDRSRTYTNNINEIHSYLGIEAARQAIINEMSDTLEGAGLDVDVRHLLMVADVMTSEGEVRAIGRHGVSGTKHSILARSAFEVTVTHLLRAGIIGERDELKGVTENIVVGQPIALGTGSVDLFYIPEQA
;
A
#
# COMPACT_ATOMS: atom_id res chain seq x y z
N MET A 1 16.14 -16.61 -11.00
CA MET A 1 16.01 -16.06 -9.64
C MET A 1 17.23 -16.48 -8.85
N VAL A 2 18.11 -15.54 -8.48
CA VAL A 2 19.15 -15.82 -7.50
C VAL A 2 18.43 -15.87 -6.15
N GLN A 3 18.22 -17.06 -5.59
CA GLN A 3 17.69 -17.20 -4.23
C GLN A 3 18.63 -16.44 -3.30
N VAL A 4 18.11 -15.44 -2.59
CA VAL A 4 18.88 -14.68 -1.61
C VAL A 4 19.11 -15.61 -0.41
N MET A 5 20.24 -16.31 -0.40
CA MET A 5 20.69 -17.25 0.65
C MET A 5 21.14 -16.49 1.92
N ARG A 6 20.39 -15.48 2.38
CA ARG A 6 20.86 -14.60 3.47
C ARG A 6 20.93 -15.30 4.83
N ASP A 7 20.17 -16.38 5.01
CA ASP A 7 19.99 -17.06 6.30
C ASP A 7 20.26 -18.58 6.25
N ILE A 8 20.89 -19.10 5.19
CA ILE A 8 21.13 -20.55 5.04
C ILE A 8 22.58 -20.88 5.39
N ASP A 9 22.78 -21.67 6.44
CA ASP A 9 24.12 -22.17 6.81
C ASP A 9 24.52 -23.35 5.93
N HIS A 10 25.04 -23.04 4.74
CA HIS A 10 25.53 -24.03 3.78
C HIS A 10 26.76 -24.81 4.27
N ARG A 11 27.36 -24.43 5.40
CA ARG A 11 28.59 -25.06 5.93
C ARG A 11 28.30 -26.17 6.94
N ASP A 12 27.04 -26.36 7.33
CA ASP A 12 26.67 -27.39 8.28
C ASP A 12 26.88 -28.80 7.71
N GLU A 13 27.54 -29.68 8.48
CA GLU A 13 27.83 -31.06 8.07
C GLU A 13 26.55 -31.85 7.79
N ILE A 14 25.46 -31.58 8.52
CA ILE A 14 24.15 -32.21 8.34
C ILE A 14 23.49 -31.71 7.05
N TYR A 15 23.63 -30.41 6.75
CA TYR A 15 23.09 -29.81 5.53
C TYR A 15 23.73 -30.43 4.29
N MET A 16 25.07 -30.53 4.26
CA MET A 16 25.79 -31.15 3.15
C MET A 16 25.42 -32.64 2.97
N GLN A 17 25.28 -33.39 4.07
CA GLN A 17 24.88 -34.80 3.98
C GLN A 17 23.45 -34.97 3.46
N LEU A 18 22.52 -34.11 3.85
CA LEU A 18 21.16 -34.12 3.31
C LEU A 18 21.12 -33.68 1.86
N GLN A 19 21.95 -32.71 1.46
CA GLN A 19 22.07 -32.27 0.07
C GLN A 19 22.59 -33.41 -0.82
N VAL A 20 23.65 -34.09 -0.42
CA VAL A 20 24.18 -35.26 -1.15
C VAL A 20 23.11 -36.37 -1.22
N ALA A 21 22.39 -36.64 -0.13
CA ALA A 21 21.31 -37.62 -0.15
C ALA A 21 20.12 -37.21 -1.04
N CYS A 22 19.83 -35.91 -1.18
CA CYS A 22 18.82 -35.40 -2.10
C CYS A 22 19.26 -35.52 -3.56
N GLU A 23 20.53 -35.28 -3.85
CA GLU A 23 21.14 -35.46 -5.17
C GLU A 23 21.13 -36.94 -5.60
N GLU A 24 21.50 -37.86 -4.70
CA GLU A 24 21.44 -39.31 -4.95
C GLU A 24 20.01 -39.80 -5.26
N GLU A 25 19.01 -39.21 -4.61
CA GLU A 25 17.61 -39.57 -4.77
C GLU A 25 16.92 -38.80 -5.91
N ASN A 26 17.56 -37.83 -6.57
CA ASN A 26 16.92 -36.90 -7.53
C ASN A 26 15.71 -36.13 -6.95
N LEU A 27 15.76 -35.71 -5.68
CA LEU A 27 14.71 -34.91 -5.06
C LEU A 27 15.07 -33.42 -5.09
N SER A 28 14.32 -32.61 -5.83
CA SER A 28 14.48 -31.15 -5.86
C SER A 28 13.78 -30.50 -4.67
N LEU A 29 14.40 -30.53 -3.49
CA LEU A 29 13.96 -29.74 -2.33
C LEU A 29 14.50 -28.32 -2.41
N THR A 30 13.73 -27.35 -1.92
CA THR A 30 14.26 -25.99 -1.78
C THR A 30 15.33 -25.94 -0.70
N PRO A 31 16.36 -25.08 -0.83
CA PRO A 31 17.41 -24.92 0.18
C PRO A 31 16.88 -24.66 1.59
N ARG A 32 15.74 -23.94 1.71
CA ARG A 32 15.06 -23.66 2.98
C ARG A 32 14.43 -24.90 3.59
N MET A 33 13.79 -25.76 2.80
CA MET A 33 13.26 -27.04 3.30
C MET A 33 14.37 -27.96 3.82
N ILE A 34 15.55 -27.95 3.19
CA ILE A 34 16.70 -28.71 3.69
C ILE A 34 17.15 -28.14 5.05
N MET A 35 17.16 -26.81 5.19
CA MET A 35 17.47 -26.16 6.47
C MET A 35 16.45 -26.51 7.55
N ASP A 36 15.15 -26.45 7.27
CA ASP A 36 14.10 -26.83 8.22
C ASP A 36 14.26 -28.30 8.68
N LEU A 37 14.68 -29.19 7.77
CA LEU A 37 15.01 -30.57 8.11
C LEU A 37 16.25 -30.66 9.02
N THR A 38 17.29 -29.87 8.76
CA THR A 38 18.48 -29.82 9.63
C THR A 38 18.14 -29.32 11.03
N GLU A 39 17.35 -28.26 11.15
CA GLU A 39 16.87 -27.74 12.44
C GLU A 39 15.96 -28.74 13.16
N GLY A 40 15.08 -29.41 12.42
CA GLY A 40 14.24 -30.49 12.92
C GLY A 40 15.03 -31.69 13.47
N ILE A 41 16.18 -32.01 12.87
CA ILE A 41 17.10 -33.05 13.37
C ILE A 41 17.85 -32.56 14.61
N ARG A 42 18.27 -31.29 14.61
CA ARG A 42 19.00 -30.67 15.72
C ARG A 42 18.14 -30.52 16.98
N SER A 43 16.88 -30.11 16.83
CA SER A 43 15.90 -30.03 17.93
C SER A 43 15.62 -31.39 18.57
N ARG A 44 15.79 -32.49 17.82
CA ARG A 44 15.70 -33.87 18.33
C ARG A 44 16.99 -34.36 19.00
N GLY A 45 18.05 -33.54 19.07
CA GLY A 45 19.28 -33.81 19.81
C GLY A 45 20.37 -34.59 19.06
N GLU A 46 20.19 -34.85 17.77
CA GLU A 46 21.16 -35.59 16.96
C GLU A 46 22.22 -34.65 16.36
N LYS A 47 23.46 -34.76 16.85
CA LYS A 47 24.60 -33.91 16.39
C LYS A 47 25.27 -34.41 15.11
N LYS A 48 25.04 -35.68 14.72
CA LYS A 48 25.58 -36.30 13.50
C LYS A 48 24.56 -37.27 12.92
N VAL A 49 24.34 -37.20 11.61
CA VAL A 49 23.45 -38.10 10.90
C VAL A 49 24.30 -39.11 10.15
N THR A 50 23.95 -40.40 10.21
CA THR A 50 24.58 -41.40 9.34
C THR A 50 23.97 -41.32 7.94
N PRO A 51 24.73 -41.60 6.85
CA PRO A 51 24.21 -41.53 5.49
C PRO A 51 22.92 -42.35 5.28
N ALA A 52 22.81 -43.52 5.92
CA ALA A 52 21.61 -44.36 5.86
C ALA A 52 20.39 -43.73 6.54
N LYS A 53 20.60 -42.97 7.64
CA LYS A 53 19.53 -42.26 8.35
C LYS A 53 19.12 -41.01 7.59
N ALA A 54 20.08 -40.31 6.95
CA ALA A 54 19.82 -39.20 6.04
C ALA A 54 18.94 -39.63 4.86
N ARG A 55 19.28 -40.75 4.18
CA ARG A 55 18.45 -41.30 3.09
C ARG A 55 17.02 -41.60 3.54
N LYS A 56 16.82 -42.22 4.72
CA LYS A 56 15.47 -42.48 5.26
C LYS A 56 14.68 -41.19 5.54
N VAL A 57 15.34 -40.16 6.05
CA VAL A 57 14.71 -38.85 6.28
C VAL A 57 14.28 -38.23 4.95
N VAL A 58 15.14 -38.23 3.94
CA VAL A 58 14.82 -37.72 2.60
C VAL A 58 13.68 -38.52 1.97
N GLN A 59 13.67 -39.85 2.11
CA GLN A 59 12.59 -40.69 1.60
C GLN A 59 11.26 -40.43 2.31
N SER A 60 11.28 -40.23 3.63
CA SER A 60 10.09 -39.81 4.37
C SER A 60 9.61 -38.43 3.96
N ALA A 61 10.53 -37.49 3.73
CA ALA A 61 10.22 -36.14 3.26
C ALA A 61 9.58 -36.18 1.87
N ARG A 62 10.09 -37.02 0.95
CA ARG A 62 9.46 -37.28 -0.35
C ARG A 62 8.04 -37.79 -0.20
N ASN A 63 7.81 -38.80 0.65
CA ASN A 63 6.48 -39.37 0.84
C ASN A 63 5.50 -38.35 1.43
N SER A 64 5.95 -37.52 2.36
CA SER A 64 5.15 -36.41 2.90
C SER A 64 4.84 -35.38 1.82
N LEU A 65 5.84 -34.97 1.03
CA LEU A 65 5.65 -34.00 -0.06
C LEU A 65 4.66 -34.49 -1.11
N ALA A 66 4.75 -35.77 -1.51
CA ALA A 66 3.82 -36.38 -2.44
C ALA A 66 2.38 -36.42 -1.91
N ARG A 67 2.20 -36.62 -0.60
CA ARG A 67 0.88 -36.60 0.05
C ARG A 67 0.34 -35.19 0.29
N SER A 68 1.20 -34.19 0.38
CA SER A 68 0.83 -32.80 0.64
C SER A 68 0.68 -31.94 -0.62
N SER A 69 0.93 -32.51 -1.81
CA SER A 69 0.63 -31.84 -3.07
C SER A 69 -0.87 -31.65 -3.22
N ALA A 70 -1.29 -30.52 -3.79
CA ALA A 70 -2.68 -30.32 -4.17
C ALA A 70 -3.07 -31.28 -5.30
N ASP A 71 -4.29 -31.81 -5.24
CA ASP A 71 -4.82 -32.66 -6.30
C ASP A 71 -5.06 -31.82 -7.58
N PRO A 72 -4.70 -32.34 -8.77
CA PRO A 72 -4.97 -31.66 -10.02
C PRO A 72 -6.47 -31.40 -10.23
N HIS A 73 -6.80 -30.26 -10.85
CA HIS A 73 -8.18 -29.81 -11.14
C HIS A 73 -9.02 -29.44 -9.92
N GLU A 74 -8.41 -29.29 -8.74
CA GLU A 74 -9.06 -28.72 -7.56
C GLU A 74 -9.51 -27.28 -7.83
N ALA A 75 -10.69 -26.92 -7.32
CA ALA A 75 -11.30 -25.61 -7.53
C ALA A 75 -10.69 -24.52 -6.62
N VAL A 76 -9.38 -24.33 -6.71
CA VAL A 76 -8.59 -23.44 -5.82
C VAL A 76 -9.09 -21.99 -5.81
N GLY A 77 -9.65 -21.51 -6.91
CA GLY A 77 -10.23 -20.16 -6.97
C GLY A 77 -11.49 -20.02 -6.10
N ILE A 78 -12.34 -21.06 -6.07
CA ILE A 78 -13.57 -21.05 -5.27
C ILE A 78 -13.23 -21.22 -3.79
N THR A 79 -12.34 -22.14 -3.45
CA THR A 79 -11.90 -22.34 -2.06
C THR A 79 -11.22 -21.09 -1.52
N THR A 80 -10.35 -20.46 -2.30
CA THR A 80 -9.72 -19.18 -1.96
C THR A 80 -10.76 -18.08 -1.69
N ALA A 81 -11.76 -17.93 -2.58
CA ALA A 81 -12.79 -16.92 -2.40
C ALA A 81 -13.63 -17.17 -1.13
N GLN A 82 -13.94 -18.44 -0.83
CA GLN A 82 -14.66 -18.83 0.38
C GLN A 82 -13.81 -18.59 1.64
N SER A 83 -12.56 -19.02 1.65
CA SER A 83 -11.66 -18.89 2.80
C SER A 83 -11.35 -17.44 3.16
N ILE A 84 -11.31 -16.53 2.18
CA ILE A 84 -11.15 -15.09 2.44
C ILE A 84 -12.48 -14.43 2.81
N GLY A 85 -13.59 -14.91 2.25
CA GLY A 85 -14.94 -14.35 2.48
C GLY A 85 -15.58 -14.76 3.81
N GLU A 86 -15.36 -15.99 4.26
CA GLU A 86 -15.92 -16.54 5.50
C GLU A 86 -15.56 -15.69 6.73
N PRO A 87 -14.28 -15.32 6.96
CA PRO A 87 -13.90 -14.45 8.06
C PRO A 87 -14.57 -13.08 7.99
N GLY A 88 -14.91 -12.59 6.79
CA GLY A 88 -15.59 -11.30 6.62
C GLY A 88 -16.93 -11.20 7.35
N THR A 89 -17.65 -12.30 7.51
CA THR A 89 -18.90 -12.34 8.29
C THR A 89 -18.65 -12.35 9.81
N GLN A 90 -17.51 -12.87 10.22
CA GLN A 90 -17.08 -12.99 11.61
C GLN A 90 -16.34 -11.72 12.09
N MET A 91 -15.89 -10.88 11.15
CA MET A 91 -15.38 -9.52 11.38
C MET A 91 -16.49 -8.59 11.87
N THR A 92 -17.02 -8.87 13.05
CA THR A 92 -17.83 -7.92 13.83
C THR A 92 -16.91 -6.86 14.44
N MET A 93 -17.49 -5.73 14.89
CA MET A 93 -16.78 -4.53 15.37
C MET A 93 -15.87 -4.78 16.60
N ARG A 94 -14.75 -5.47 16.41
CA ARG A 94 -13.59 -5.37 17.28
C ARG A 94 -12.83 -4.12 16.85
N THR A 95 -13.35 -2.95 17.23
CA THR A 95 -12.54 -1.74 17.20
C THR A 95 -11.48 -1.90 18.26
N PHE A 96 -10.27 -2.29 17.86
CA PHE A 96 -9.11 -2.20 18.72
C PHE A 96 -8.88 -0.72 19.01
N HIS A 97 -9.35 -0.26 20.16
CA HIS A 97 -8.80 0.92 20.78
C HIS A 97 -7.37 0.55 21.19
N TYR A 98 -6.39 0.85 20.33
CA TYR A 98 -5.00 0.82 20.74
C TYR A 98 -4.81 1.89 21.83
N ALA A 99 -4.92 1.46 23.08
CA ALA A 99 -4.68 2.32 24.22
C ALA A 99 -3.18 2.66 24.27
N GLY A 100 -2.85 3.93 24.14
CA GLY A 100 -1.54 4.45 24.58
C GLY A 100 -0.48 4.69 23.51
N VAL A 101 -0.75 4.51 22.22
CA VAL A 101 0.19 4.91 21.16
C VAL A 101 -0.47 5.95 20.27
N ALA A 102 0.24 7.04 19.95
CA ALA A 102 -0.16 8.05 18.97
C ALA A 102 -0.15 7.49 17.53
N THR A 103 -0.57 6.23 17.36
CA THR A 103 -0.82 5.60 16.08
C THR A 103 -2.10 6.20 15.52
N VAL A 104 -1.91 6.84 14.37
CA VAL A 104 -2.92 7.29 13.42
C VAL A 104 -4.08 6.29 13.38
N ASN A 105 -5.33 6.77 13.42
CA ASN A 105 -6.53 5.95 13.21
C ASN A 105 -6.53 5.42 11.77
N VAL A 106 -5.78 4.35 11.51
CA VAL A 106 -5.77 3.64 10.23
C VAL A 106 -7.03 2.81 10.14
N THR A 107 -7.68 2.82 8.98
CA THR A 107 -8.78 1.90 8.66
C THR A 107 -8.26 0.47 8.73
N GLN A 108 -8.70 -0.29 9.74
CA GLN A 108 -8.38 -1.70 9.94
C GLN A 108 -9.64 -2.58 9.76
N GLY A 109 -9.42 -3.89 9.58
CA GLY A 109 -10.47 -4.89 9.45
C GLY A 109 -11.13 -4.94 8.07
N LEU A 110 -12.39 -5.34 8.03
CA LEU A 110 -13.12 -5.61 6.78
C LEU A 110 -13.15 -4.43 5.78
N PRO A 111 -13.36 -3.16 6.20
CA PRO A 111 -13.34 -2.04 5.26
C PRO A 111 -12.02 -1.95 4.49
N ARG A 112 -10.90 -2.29 5.13
CA ARG A 112 -9.58 -2.27 4.50
C ARG A 112 -9.42 -3.38 3.48
N ILE A 113 -9.90 -4.59 3.77
CA ILE A 113 -9.89 -5.71 2.82
C ILE A 113 -10.70 -5.34 1.56
N ILE A 114 -11.88 -4.73 1.74
CA ILE A 114 -12.71 -4.27 0.62
C ILE A 114 -11.96 -3.22 -0.22
N GLU A 115 -11.28 -2.25 0.40
CA GLU A 115 -10.49 -1.25 -0.33
C GLU A 115 -9.39 -1.87 -1.20
N ILE A 116 -8.70 -2.89 -0.66
CA ILE A 116 -7.62 -3.61 -1.36
C ILE A 116 -8.20 -4.38 -2.55
N VAL A 117 -9.23 -5.21 -2.31
CA VAL A 117 -9.87 -6.06 -3.33
C VAL A 117 -10.53 -5.24 -4.45
N ASP A 118 -11.08 -4.06 -4.13
CA ASP A 118 -11.63 -3.12 -5.11
C ASP A 118 -10.57 -2.29 -5.84
N ALA A 119 -9.28 -2.48 -5.53
CA ALA A 119 -8.16 -1.72 -6.10
C ALA A 119 -8.41 -0.20 -6.11
N ARG A 120 -8.94 0.36 -5.01
CA ARG A 120 -9.31 1.78 -4.97
C ARG A 120 -8.11 2.68 -5.26
N LYS A 121 -8.32 3.70 -6.11
CA LYS A 121 -7.28 4.67 -6.52
C LYS A 121 -6.53 5.31 -5.35
N ALA A 122 -7.28 5.71 -4.32
CA ALA A 122 -6.73 6.18 -3.06
C ALA A 122 -7.49 5.50 -1.91
N PRO A 123 -6.78 4.96 -0.91
CA PRO A 123 -7.43 4.45 0.29
C PRO A 123 -8.01 5.60 1.13
N ASN A 124 -8.95 5.31 2.02
CA ASN A 124 -9.57 6.36 2.84
C ASN A 124 -8.59 6.97 3.85
N THR A 125 -7.67 6.15 4.40
CA THR A 125 -6.61 6.61 5.31
C THR A 125 -5.24 6.16 4.79
N PRO A 126 -4.66 6.87 3.80
CA PRO A 126 -3.32 6.57 3.31
C PRO A 126 -2.30 6.82 4.43
N THR A 127 -1.37 5.90 4.60
CA THR A 127 -0.26 6.01 5.56
C THR A 127 1.04 5.55 4.94
N MET A 128 2.15 6.07 5.48
CA MET A 128 3.49 5.59 5.14
C MET A 128 4.32 5.38 6.39
N ARG A 129 5.18 4.36 6.33
CA ARG A 129 6.27 4.12 7.27
C ARG A 129 7.57 4.46 6.56
N ILE A 130 8.14 5.59 6.93
CA ILE A 130 9.36 6.13 6.33
C ILE A 130 10.53 5.80 7.24
N PHE A 131 11.46 5.03 6.70
CA PHE A 131 12.71 4.72 7.39
C PHE A 131 13.80 5.69 6.95
N LEU A 132 14.81 5.85 7.80
CA LEU A 132 15.93 6.75 7.56
C LEU A 132 17.21 5.95 7.31
N GLU A 133 18.10 6.53 6.52
CA GLU A 133 19.43 5.96 6.29
C GLU A 133 20.28 5.99 7.58
N GLU A 134 21.21 5.05 7.70
CA GLU A 134 22.08 4.96 8.87
C GLU A 134 22.97 6.20 9.03
N PHE A 135 23.46 6.75 7.92
CA PHE A 135 24.36 7.91 7.92
C PHE A 135 23.79 9.05 7.07
N ASN A 136 23.95 10.29 7.55
CA ASN A 136 23.75 11.46 6.70
C ASN A 136 24.85 11.52 5.62
N SER A 137 24.69 12.38 4.60
CA SER A 137 25.77 12.79 3.68
C SER A 137 27.01 13.39 4.38
N LYS A 138 26.96 13.55 5.72
CA LYS A 138 28.02 14.03 6.62
C LYS A 138 28.50 12.98 7.65
N GLY A 139 28.14 11.70 7.49
CA GLY A 139 28.62 10.59 8.33
C GLY A 139 28.09 10.55 9.78
N LYS A 140 27.02 11.31 10.10
CA LYS A 140 26.38 11.27 11.43
C LYS A 140 25.22 10.27 11.46
N PRO A 141 25.03 9.51 12.56
CA PRO A 141 23.92 8.59 12.70
C PRO A 141 22.58 9.35 12.72
N LEU A 142 21.75 9.15 11.70
CA LEU A 142 20.42 9.77 11.61
C LEU A 142 19.37 8.99 12.40
N ARG A 143 19.53 7.67 12.42
CA ARG A 143 18.58 6.69 12.94
C ARG A 143 18.30 6.83 14.44
N THR A 144 19.25 7.37 15.20
CA THR A 144 19.22 7.45 16.68
C THR A 144 18.97 8.87 17.20
N ASN A 145 18.96 9.89 16.33
CA ASN A 145 18.87 11.29 16.77
C ASN A 145 17.49 11.89 16.52
N GLU A 146 16.63 11.86 17.55
CA GLU A 146 15.25 12.35 17.53
C GLU A 146 15.12 13.79 16.96
N LYS A 147 16.08 14.69 17.25
CA LYS A 147 16.02 16.08 16.79
C LYS A 147 16.14 16.22 15.28
N LEU A 148 17.01 15.42 14.65
CA LEU A 148 17.18 15.44 13.19
C LEU A 148 15.99 14.79 12.49
N VAL A 149 15.47 13.70 13.05
CA VAL A 149 14.27 13.02 12.53
C VAL A 149 13.06 13.96 12.59
N ARG A 150 12.90 14.71 13.69
CA ARG A 150 11.83 15.72 13.81
C ARG A 150 11.97 16.85 12.79
N GLN A 151 13.20 17.25 12.45
CA GLN A 151 13.43 18.24 11.39
C GLN A 151 13.03 17.71 10.01
N ILE A 152 13.32 16.44 9.71
CA ILE A 152 12.90 15.79 8.46
C ILE A 152 11.39 15.64 8.42
N ALA A 153 10.76 15.19 9.52
CA ALA A 153 9.31 15.09 9.63
C ALA A 153 8.62 16.45 9.37
N ALA A 154 9.13 17.53 9.97
CA ALA A 154 8.65 18.89 9.72
C ALA A 154 8.87 19.38 8.27
N GLY A 155 9.84 18.80 7.56
CA GLY A 155 10.07 19.05 6.13
C GLY A 155 9.09 18.30 5.22
N LEU A 156 8.63 17.13 5.65
CA LEU A 156 7.69 16.28 4.91
C LEU A 156 6.24 16.72 5.08
N GLU A 157 5.86 17.17 6.29
CA GLU A 157 4.51 17.60 6.63
C GLU A 157 4.04 18.79 5.76
N ALA A 158 2.93 18.61 5.03
CA ALA A 158 2.31 19.70 4.31
C ALA A 158 1.80 20.74 5.31
N THR A 159 2.36 21.94 5.21
CA THR A 159 1.97 23.06 6.04
C THR A 159 1.05 23.97 5.25
N THR A 160 -0.21 24.02 5.63
CA THR A 160 -1.19 24.97 5.09
C THR A 160 -1.13 26.30 5.85
N THR A 161 -1.68 27.35 5.25
CA THR A 161 -1.75 28.66 5.91
C THR A 161 -2.57 28.62 7.20
N SER A 162 -3.59 27.76 7.28
CA SER A 162 -4.43 27.58 8.48
C SER A 162 -3.67 27.06 9.70
N ASP A 163 -2.61 26.27 9.48
CA ASP A 163 -1.82 25.70 10.59
C ASP A 163 -0.87 26.73 11.21
N ILE A 164 -0.46 27.72 10.41
CA ILE A 164 0.53 28.72 10.82
C ILE A 164 -0.16 30.02 11.27
N ALA A 165 -1.26 30.41 10.63
CA ALA A 165 -1.84 31.72 10.76
C ALA A 165 -3.34 31.67 11.11
N ASN A 166 -3.74 32.55 12.02
CA ASN A 166 -5.15 32.88 12.20
C ASN A 166 -5.54 33.91 11.14
N ILE A 167 -6.61 33.61 10.42
CA ILE A 167 -7.13 34.45 9.34
C ILE A 167 -8.32 35.23 9.90
N ASP A 168 -8.15 36.55 10.04
CA ASP A 168 -9.22 37.47 10.41
C ASP A 168 -9.64 38.27 9.16
N VAL A 169 -10.92 38.19 8.81
CA VAL A 169 -11.52 38.92 7.68
C VAL A 169 -12.06 40.25 8.18
N GLU A 170 -11.46 41.36 7.77
CA GLU A 170 -11.94 42.70 8.11
C GLU A 170 -12.91 43.18 7.03
N VAL A 171 -14.21 43.06 7.28
CA VAL A 171 -15.26 43.38 6.30
C VAL A 171 -15.34 44.89 6.01
N ALA A 172 -15.09 45.73 7.02
CA ALA A 172 -15.19 47.18 6.90
C ALA A 172 -14.08 47.77 6.02
N GLN A 173 -12.85 47.29 6.20
CA GLN A 173 -11.66 47.78 5.49
C GLN A 173 -11.26 46.88 4.32
N ARG A 174 -12.02 45.81 4.06
CA ARG A 174 -11.91 44.89 2.90
C ARG A 174 -10.50 44.31 2.72
N TYR A 175 -9.85 43.93 3.81
CA TYR A 175 -8.59 43.20 3.77
C TYR A 175 -8.64 41.97 4.66
N LEU A 176 -7.76 41.02 4.34
CA LEU A 176 -7.50 39.85 5.15
C LEU A 176 -6.28 40.13 6.03
N SER A 177 -6.39 39.92 7.34
CA SER A 177 -5.24 39.94 8.24
C SER A 177 -4.89 38.52 8.67
N LEU A 178 -3.64 38.16 8.46
CA LEU A 178 -3.06 36.87 8.81
C LEU A 178 -2.12 37.07 9.99
N LYS A 179 -2.57 36.66 11.19
CA LYS A 179 -1.75 36.67 12.40
C LYS A 179 -0.95 35.38 12.47
N LEU A 180 0.36 35.48 12.26
CA LEU A 180 1.28 34.35 12.26
C LEU A 180 1.61 33.91 13.69
N ASN A 181 1.42 32.63 13.98
CA ASN A 181 1.80 32.06 15.28
C ASN A 181 3.27 31.62 15.28
N ASN A 182 4.10 32.32 16.06
CA ASN A 182 5.53 32.07 16.15
C ASN A 182 5.87 30.68 16.74
N SER A 183 4.99 30.10 17.57
CA SER A 183 5.19 28.76 18.13
C SER A 183 5.10 27.68 17.05
N ASN A 184 4.10 27.77 16.17
CA ASN A 184 3.91 26.82 15.07
C ASN A 184 4.98 27.00 13.99
N MET A 185 5.43 28.22 13.74
CA MET A 185 6.54 28.48 12.81
C MET A 185 7.87 27.87 13.27
N ARG A 186 8.17 27.90 14.58
CA ARG A 186 9.38 27.27 15.13
C ARG A 186 9.34 25.74 15.03
N LEU A 187 8.18 25.13 15.25
CA LEU A 187 8.00 23.68 15.10
C LEU A 187 8.17 23.24 13.64
N LYS A 188 7.63 24.01 12.69
CA LYS A 188 7.68 23.70 11.26
C LYS A 188 8.93 24.24 10.54
N ASN A 189 9.86 24.82 11.30
CA ASN A 189 11.11 25.41 10.84
C ASN A 189 10.89 26.35 9.63
N MET A 190 10.00 27.34 9.81
CA MET A 190 9.67 28.35 8.83
C MET A 190 9.99 29.75 9.38
N ASN A 191 10.45 30.63 8.51
CA ASN A 191 10.65 32.04 8.84
C ASN A 191 9.49 32.88 8.28
N GLY A 192 9.09 33.95 9.00
CA GLY A 192 7.96 34.81 8.58
C GLY A 192 8.18 35.46 7.21
N ALA A 193 9.43 35.77 6.86
CA ALA A 193 9.82 36.27 5.54
C ALA A 193 9.62 35.22 4.43
N GLU A 194 9.93 33.95 4.69
CA GLU A 194 9.69 32.87 3.72
C GLU A 194 8.19 32.64 3.47
N VAL A 195 7.36 32.81 4.52
CA VAL A 195 5.90 32.72 4.39
C VAL A 195 5.37 33.85 3.50
N ARG A 196 5.83 35.09 3.70
CA ARG A 196 5.49 36.24 2.87
C ARG A 196 5.84 35.99 1.40
N ASP A 197 7.07 35.57 1.10
CA ASP A 197 7.54 35.33 -0.27
C ASP A 197 6.75 34.23 -0.98
N LYS A 198 6.37 33.19 -0.24
CA LYS A 198 5.58 32.06 -0.77
C LYS A 198 4.14 32.45 -1.02
N LEU A 199 3.52 33.21 -0.10
CA LEU A 199 2.18 33.75 -0.29
C LEU A 199 2.13 34.73 -1.46
N GLN A 200 3.13 35.61 -1.59
CA GLN A 200 3.23 36.56 -2.69
C GLN A 200 3.38 35.86 -4.04
N ARG A 201 4.23 34.82 -4.13
CA ARG A 201 4.37 33.99 -5.34
C ARG A 201 3.10 33.24 -5.70
N ALA A 202 2.40 32.70 -4.70
CA ALA A 202 1.21 31.89 -4.92
C ALA A 202 -0.02 32.73 -5.31
N LEU A 203 -0.22 33.88 -4.66
CA LEU A 203 -1.37 34.74 -4.88
C LEU A 203 -1.14 35.75 -6.01
N ARG A 204 0.11 36.00 -6.42
CA ARG A 204 0.51 37.10 -7.31
C ARG A 204 0.01 38.47 -6.84
N LEU A 205 -0.28 38.60 -5.54
CA LEU A 205 -0.75 39.81 -4.88
C LEU A 205 0.36 40.35 -3.99
N PHE A 206 0.39 41.67 -3.84
CA PHE A 206 1.28 42.32 -2.89
C PHE A 206 0.77 42.10 -1.47
N ILE A 207 1.66 41.63 -0.59
CA ILE A 207 1.33 41.36 0.80
C ILE A 207 2.07 42.39 1.64
N GLN A 208 1.30 43.23 2.34
CA GLN A 208 1.86 44.16 3.31
C GLN A 208 2.24 43.39 4.57
N ALA A 209 3.45 43.62 5.05
CA ALA A 209 4.00 43.00 6.24
C ALA A 209 4.32 44.10 7.24
N ASP A 210 3.99 43.89 8.52
CA ASP A 210 4.27 44.89 9.58
C ASP A 210 5.77 45.06 9.88
N SER A 211 6.63 44.12 9.46
CA SER A 211 8.09 44.20 9.62
C SER A 211 8.81 43.29 8.63
N ASP A 212 9.93 43.76 8.05
CA ASP A 212 10.65 43.05 6.99
C ASP A 212 11.43 41.80 7.46
N GLU A 213 11.85 41.74 8.73
CA GLU A 213 12.65 40.60 9.22
C GLU A 213 11.82 39.52 9.95
N LYS A 214 10.76 39.90 10.68
CA LYS A 214 9.86 38.98 11.42
C LYS A 214 8.42 39.51 11.47
N PRO A 215 7.67 39.44 10.35
CA PRO A 215 6.28 39.87 10.36
C PRO A 215 5.45 38.99 11.29
N LYS A 216 4.71 39.63 12.20
CA LYS A 216 3.71 38.97 13.06
C LYS A 216 2.32 39.02 12.44
N GLU A 217 2.03 40.06 11.67
CA GLU A 217 0.80 40.21 10.91
C GLU A 217 1.13 40.46 9.44
N LEU A 218 0.39 39.79 8.56
CA LEU A 218 0.42 39.99 7.12
C LEU A 218 -0.96 40.48 6.68
N LYS A 219 -1.00 41.59 5.95
CA LYS A 219 -2.22 42.17 5.37
C LYS A 219 -2.27 41.87 3.89
N ILE A 220 -3.37 41.25 3.45
CA ILE A 220 -3.61 40.89 2.06
C ILE A 220 -4.88 41.59 1.60
N ILE A 221 -4.74 42.40 0.56
CA ILE A 221 -5.86 43.11 -0.08
C ILE A 221 -6.13 42.44 -1.43
N PRO A 222 -7.36 41.98 -1.72
CA PRO A 222 -7.71 41.45 -3.03
C PRO A 222 -7.54 42.53 -4.12
N GLY A 223 -6.90 42.19 -5.24
CA GLY A 223 -6.77 43.07 -6.40
C GLY A 223 -5.49 43.92 -6.46
N VAL A 224 -4.72 44.02 -5.37
CA VAL A 224 -3.49 44.84 -5.33
C VAL A 224 -2.28 43.99 -5.73
N SER A 225 -1.76 44.20 -6.94
CA SER A 225 -0.61 43.45 -7.49
C SER A 225 0.72 44.19 -7.38
N LYS A 226 0.70 45.52 -7.16
CA LYS A 226 1.88 46.39 -6.96
C LYS A 226 1.61 47.42 -5.86
N GLU A 227 2.66 47.96 -5.23
CA GLU A 227 2.54 49.07 -4.25
C GLU A 227 1.83 50.31 -4.84
N GLN A 228 1.89 50.50 -6.16
CA GLN A 228 1.23 51.59 -6.89
C GLN A 228 -0.30 51.42 -7.03
N ASP A 229 -0.85 50.21 -6.80
CA ASP A 229 -2.29 49.95 -6.88
C ASP A 229 -3.03 50.23 -5.55
N LEU A 230 -2.33 50.63 -4.49
CA LEU A 230 -2.97 51.06 -3.23
C LEU A 230 -3.83 52.31 -3.43
N GLU A 231 -3.48 53.17 -4.39
CA GLU A 231 -4.23 54.39 -4.71
C GLU A 231 -5.52 54.09 -5.50
N ASN A 232 -5.60 52.95 -6.21
CA ASN A 232 -6.79 52.50 -6.95
C ASN A 232 -7.83 51.78 -6.07
N LEU A 233 -7.54 51.56 -4.78
CA LEU A 233 -8.50 50.96 -3.84
C LEU A 233 -9.71 51.87 -3.57
N ALA A 234 -9.58 53.17 -3.86
CA ALA A 234 -10.66 54.15 -3.74
C ALA A 234 -11.64 54.13 -4.92
N THR A 235 -11.25 53.61 -6.09
CA THR A 235 -12.01 53.69 -7.34
C THR A 235 -12.78 52.41 -7.68
N ASP A 236 -12.29 51.22 -7.31
CA ASP A 236 -13.01 49.96 -7.51
C ASP A 236 -12.82 49.00 -6.31
N PRO A 237 -13.69 49.10 -5.28
CA PRO A 237 -13.46 48.37 -4.05
C PRO A 237 -13.84 46.89 -4.25
N PRO A 238 -12.99 45.92 -3.83
CA PRO A 238 -13.16 44.51 -4.15
C PRO A 238 -14.51 43.98 -3.69
N THR A 239 -15.12 43.12 -4.51
CA THR A 239 -16.42 42.52 -4.24
C THR A 239 -16.33 41.61 -3.01
N TYR A 240 -17.38 41.57 -2.19
CA TYR A 240 -17.46 40.67 -1.03
C TYR A 240 -17.24 39.19 -1.41
N THR A 241 -17.67 38.79 -2.60
CA THR A 241 -17.43 37.45 -3.14
C THR A 241 -15.96 37.16 -3.38
N ASP A 242 -15.17 38.16 -3.79
CA ASP A 242 -13.76 38.01 -4.11
C ASP A 242 -12.91 37.89 -2.84
N LEU A 243 -13.32 38.58 -1.76
CA LEU A 243 -12.75 38.40 -0.42
C LEU A 243 -12.95 36.98 0.10
N LEU A 244 -14.18 36.44 -0.02
CA LEU A 244 -14.50 35.10 0.46
C LEU A 244 -13.77 34.03 -0.37
N GLN A 245 -13.69 34.20 -1.69
CA GLN A 245 -12.91 33.31 -2.56
C GLN A 245 -11.40 33.37 -2.27
N LEU A 246 -10.88 34.55 -1.93
CA LEU A 246 -9.48 34.73 -1.56
C LEU A 246 -9.17 34.10 -0.21
N GLU A 247 -10.07 34.22 0.77
CA GLU A 247 -9.99 33.53 2.05
C GLU A 247 -9.92 32.01 1.85
N ASP A 248 -10.85 31.44 1.07
CA ASP A 248 -10.87 30.01 0.77
C ASP A 248 -9.61 29.53 0.05
N LYS A 249 -9.07 30.34 -0.87
CA LYS A 249 -7.80 30.06 -1.55
C LYS A 249 -6.63 30.07 -0.56
N ILE A 250 -6.59 31.04 0.35
CA ILE A 250 -5.51 31.17 1.35
C ILE A 250 -5.54 30.02 2.35
N LYS A 251 -6.73 29.61 2.82
CA LYS A 251 -6.90 28.46 3.70
C LYS A 251 -6.34 27.17 3.09
N LYS A 252 -6.59 26.94 1.79
CA LYS A 252 -6.14 25.74 1.06
C LYS A 252 -4.70 25.81 0.57
N LEU A 253 -4.07 26.98 0.62
CA LEU A 253 -2.73 27.17 0.10
C LEU A 253 -1.70 26.46 0.98
N GLN A 254 -0.88 25.62 0.34
CA GLN A 254 0.22 24.92 0.97
C GLN A 254 1.50 25.75 0.82
N LEU A 255 2.15 26.05 1.95
CA LEU A 255 3.35 26.87 2.02
C LEU A 255 4.62 26.01 1.94
N LYS A 256 4.64 24.84 2.59
CA LYS A 256 5.81 23.95 2.68
C LYS A 256 5.35 22.50 2.78
N GLY A 257 6.23 21.57 2.47
CA GLY A 257 5.98 20.13 2.58
C GLY A 257 5.57 19.48 1.28
N ILE A 258 5.39 18.16 1.36
CA ILE A 258 5.03 17.34 0.21
C ILE A 258 3.50 17.29 0.09
N ARG A 259 3.00 17.49 -1.13
CA ARG A 259 1.55 17.38 -1.39
C ARG A 259 1.07 15.97 -1.05
N GLY A 260 -0.02 15.88 -0.29
CA GLY A 260 -0.64 14.60 0.06
C GLY A 260 -0.16 14.00 1.37
N ILE A 261 0.77 14.66 2.10
CA ILE A 261 1.15 14.29 3.48
C ILE A 261 0.57 15.32 4.44
N GLU A 262 -0.46 14.96 5.19
CA GLU A 262 -1.14 15.86 6.13
C GLU A 262 -0.38 16.00 7.44
N ARG A 263 0.15 14.89 7.98
CA ARG A 263 0.89 14.87 9.25
C ARG A 263 2.03 13.88 9.21
N ALA A 264 3.13 14.19 9.88
CA ALA A 264 4.29 13.30 10.02
C ALA A 264 4.70 13.19 11.50
N ASN A 265 4.50 12.00 12.07
CA ASN A 265 4.83 11.71 13.47
C ASN A 265 6.10 10.87 13.56
N VAL A 266 6.99 11.23 14.47
CA VAL A 266 8.20 10.44 14.77
C VAL A 266 7.84 9.39 15.81
N GLN A 267 8.15 8.12 15.53
CA GLN A 267 7.95 7.01 16.44
C GLN A 267 9.26 6.26 16.63
N ALA A 268 9.49 5.75 17.85
CA ALA A 268 10.60 4.85 18.13
C ALA A 268 10.16 3.41 17.83
N GLY A 269 10.93 2.70 17.01
CA GLY A 269 10.76 1.28 16.76
C GLY A 269 11.37 0.42 17.86
N GLU A 270 11.10 -0.88 17.80
CA GLU A 270 11.54 -1.87 18.80
C GLU A 270 13.07 -2.00 18.87
N ASN A 271 13.80 -1.62 17.81
CA ASN A 271 15.26 -1.75 17.69
C ASN A 271 16.04 -0.43 17.97
N GLU A 272 15.51 0.47 18.80
CA GLU A 272 16.07 1.82 19.05
C GLU A 272 16.19 2.70 17.78
N GLU A 273 15.47 2.35 16.71
CA GLU A 273 15.45 3.11 15.45
C GLU A 273 14.24 4.04 15.41
N TYR A 274 14.45 5.33 15.15
CA TYR A 274 13.34 6.24 14.88
C TYR A 274 12.87 6.09 13.43
N TYR A 275 11.57 5.91 13.24
CA TYR A 275 10.90 5.97 11.94
C TYR A 275 9.83 7.05 11.94
N ILE A 276 9.45 7.52 10.74
CA ILE A 276 8.42 8.54 10.58
C ILE A 276 7.16 7.85 10.06
N SER A 277 6.07 7.98 10.80
CA SER A 277 4.74 7.53 10.40
C SER A 277 3.94 8.72 9.87
N THR A 278 3.48 8.66 8.62
CA THR A 278 2.73 9.75 8.00
C THR A 278 1.25 9.43 7.86
N ILE A 279 0.43 10.48 7.99
CA ILE A 279 -0.96 10.51 7.50
C ILE A 279 -0.90 11.14 6.12
N GLY A 280 -1.34 10.41 5.10
CA GLY A 280 -1.09 10.76 3.72
C GLY A 280 0.03 9.93 3.10
N SER A 281 -0.04 9.77 1.77
CA SER A 281 0.97 9.06 0.99
C SER A 281 1.43 9.89 -0.21
N ASN A 282 2.75 9.91 -0.41
CA ASN A 282 3.38 10.40 -1.63
C ASN A 282 4.79 9.78 -1.78
N LEU A 283 4.84 8.49 -2.12
CA LEU A 283 6.06 7.70 -2.22
C LEU A 283 7.08 8.27 -3.19
N ALA A 284 6.63 8.80 -4.34
CA ALA A 284 7.52 9.37 -5.35
C ALA A 284 8.33 10.55 -4.80
N LYS A 285 7.66 11.54 -4.20
CA LYS A 285 8.32 12.73 -3.66
C LYS A 285 9.06 12.47 -2.35
N VAL A 286 8.55 11.56 -1.53
CA VAL A 286 9.22 11.15 -0.29
C VAL A 286 10.55 10.49 -0.60
N SER A 287 10.61 9.61 -1.61
CA SER A 287 11.85 8.91 -1.97
C SER A 287 12.95 9.84 -2.50
N GLU A 288 12.61 11.02 -3.00
CA GLU A 288 13.57 12.04 -3.46
C GLU A 288 14.22 12.81 -2.29
N PHE A 289 13.62 12.78 -1.09
CA PHE A 289 14.09 13.55 0.05
C PHE A 289 15.39 12.95 0.63
N ALA A 290 16.35 13.81 0.96
CA ALA A 290 17.66 13.38 1.46
C ALA A 290 17.55 12.78 2.88
N GLY A 291 18.21 11.63 3.09
CA GLY A 291 18.26 10.92 4.38
C GLY A 291 17.13 9.90 4.60
N ILE A 292 16.24 9.72 3.61
CA ILE A 292 15.21 8.68 3.63
C ILE A 292 15.73 7.40 2.99
N ASP A 293 15.55 6.28 3.69
CA ASP A 293 15.91 4.96 3.22
C ASP A 293 14.84 4.43 2.24
N ARG A 294 15.20 4.45 0.96
CA ARG A 294 14.34 4.01 -0.15
C ARG A 294 14.07 2.52 -0.14
N SER A 295 14.93 1.72 0.49
CA SER A 295 14.84 0.26 0.45
C SER A 295 13.83 -0.31 1.45
N ARG A 296 13.58 0.42 2.55
CA ARG A 296 12.69 -0.01 3.64
C ARG A 296 11.40 0.81 3.75
N THR A 297 11.33 1.98 3.12
CA THR A 297 10.14 2.84 3.18
C THR A 297 8.93 2.15 2.54
N TYR A 298 7.82 2.10 3.27
CA TYR A 298 6.61 1.38 2.91
C TYR A 298 5.38 2.29 2.93
N THR A 299 4.41 2.07 2.05
CA THR A 299 3.11 2.74 2.05
C THR A 299 1.98 1.74 1.91
N ASN A 300 0.84 2.04 2.51
CA ASN A 300 -0.35 1.23 2.36
C ASN A 300 -1.10 1.53 1.02
N ASN A 301 -0.67 2.52 0.23
CA ASN A 301 -1.30 2.84 -1.04
C ASN A 301 -0.73 1.99 -2.17
N ILE A 302 -1.45 0.93 -2.54
CA ILE A 302 -1.01 -0.07 -3.53
C ILE A 302 -0.83 0.54 -4.93
N ASN A 303 -1.72 1.45 -5.35
CA ASN A 303 -1.65 2.07 -6.68
C ASN A 303 -0.42 2.98 -6.83
N GLU A 304 -0.01 3.60 -5.73
CA GLU A 304 1.20 4.39 -5.67
C GLU A 304 2.46 3.52 -5.74
N ILE A 305 2.46 2.38 -5.05
CA ILE A 305 3.52 1.36 -5.18
C ILE A 305 3.61 0.86 -6.61
N HIS A 306 2.48 0.52 -7.23
CA HIS A 306 2.42 0.08 -8.62
C HIS A 306 3.06 1.11 -9.56
N SER A 307 2.72 2.39 -9.38
CA SER A 307 3.20 3.47 -10.25
C SER A 307 4.69 3.77 -10.09
N TYR A 308 5.27 3.56 -8.91
CA TYR A 308 6.66 3.92 -8.61
C TYR A 308 7.64 2.72 -8.62
N LEU A 309 7.24 1.58 -8.04
CA LEU A 309 8.08 0.37 -7.89
C LEU A 309 7.73 -0.74 -8.89
N GLY A 310 6.54 -0.70 -9.50
CA GLY A 310 6.08 -1.68 -10.50
C GLY A 310 5.16 -2.76 -9.95
N ILE A 311 4.78 -3.70 -10.84
CA ILE A 311 3.70 -4.66 -10.60
C ILE A 311 4.03 -5.71 -9.52
N GLU A 312 5.25 -6.24 -9.47
CA GLU A 312 5.64 -7.24 -8.45
C GLU A 312 5.70 -6.64 -7.05
N ALA A 313 6.11 -5.37 -6.94
CA ALA A 313 6.06 -4.65 -5.68
C ALA A 313 4.61 -4.44 -5.23
N ALA A 314 3.71 -4.13 -6.16
CA ALA A 314 2.28 -4.00 -5.87
C ALA A 314 1.67 -5.35 -5.46
N ARG A 315 2.02 -6.45 -6.14
CA ARG A 315 1.61 -7.82 -5.80
C ARG A 315 2.02 -8.18 -4.37
N GLN A 316 3.28 -7.92 -4.01
CA GLN A 316 3.75 -8.15 -2.65
C GLN A 316 3.07 -7.24 -1.62
N ALA A 317 2.81 -5.98 -1.97
CA ALA A 317 2.08 -5.05 -1.11
C ALA A 317 0.65 -5.52 -0.83
N ILE A 318 -0.07 -6.05 -1.83
CA ILE A 318 -1.40 -6.63 -1.66
C ILE A 318 -1.35 -7.78 -0.63
N ILE A 319 -0.38 -8.68 -0.77
CA ILE A 319 -0.23 -9.84 0.14
C ILE A 319 0.06 -9.36 1.56
N ASN A 320 1.01 -8.44 1.74
CA ASN A 320 1.38 -7.92 3.05
C ASN A 320 0.21 -7.19 3.71
N GLU A 321 -0.50 -6.33 2.98
CA GLU A 321 -1.67 -5.63 3.53
C GLU A 321 -2.82 -6.59 3.88
N MET A 322 -3.07 -7.62 3.06
CA MET A 322 -4.08 -8.62 3.39
C MET A 322 -3.69 -9.44 4.62
N SER A 323 -2.43 -9.85 4.74
CA SER A 323 -1.94 -10.58 5.94
C SER A 323 -2.04 -9.70 7.18
N ASP A 324 -1.51 -8.48 7.14
CA ASP A 324 -1.52 -7.53 8.26
C ASP A 324 -2.96 -7.22 8.74
N THR A 325 -3.91 -7.14 7.81
CA THR A 325 -5.31 -6.84 8.14
C THR A 325 -6.07 -8.03 8.72
N LEU A 326 -5.77 -9.25 8.26
CA LEU A 326 -6.35 -10.48 8.78
C LEU A 326 -5.75 -10.83 10.16
N GLU A 327 -4.43 -10.77 10.29
CA GLU A 327 -3.71 -10.99 11.56
C GLU A 327 -4.12 -9.94 12.60
N GLY A 328 -4.25 -8.67 12.21
CA GLY A 328 -4.75 -7.61 13.08
C GLY A 328 -6.18 -7.84 13.57
N ALA A 329 -6.99 -8.60 12.83
CA ALA A 329 -8.33 -9.01 13.25
C ALA A 329 -8.33 -10.31 14.09
N GLY A 330 -7.17 -10.96 14.25
CA GLY A 330 -7.02 -12.25 14.92
C GLY A 330 -7.58 -13.43 14.11
N LEU A 331 -7.64 -13.28 12.79
CA LEU A 331 -8.12 -14.29 11.86
C LEU A 331 -6.92 -14.87 11.10
N ASP A 332 -6.84 -16.19 11.02
CA ASP A 332 -5.77 -16.89 10.33
C ASP A 332 -6.31 -17.44 9.00
N VAL A 333 -5.66 -17.03 7.90
CA VAL A 333 -5.95 -17.51 6.55
C VAL A 333 -4.62 -17.89 5.92
N ASP A 334 -4.57 -19.07 5.30
CA ASP A 334 -3.34 -19.55 4.67
C ASP A 334 -2.88 -18.58 3.56
N VAL A 335 -1.59 -18.26 3.57
CA VAL A 335 -0.96 -17.30 2.65
C VAL A 335 -1.15 -17.69 1.18
N ARG A 336 -1.35 -18.98 0.86
CA ARG A 336 -1.62 -19.44 -0.51
C ARG A 336 -2.89 -18.83 -1.09
N HIS A 337 -3.92 -18.63 -0.27
CA HIS A 337 -5.15 -17.97 -0.71
C HIS A 337 -4.90 -16.49 -1.02
N LEU A 338 -4.09 -15.81 -0.20
CA LEU A 338 -3.71 -14.41 -0.42
C LEU A 338 -2.85 -14.25 -1.69
N LEU A 339 -1.93 -15.19 -1.92
CA LEU A 339 -1.11 -15.26 -3.14
C LEU A 339 -2.00 -15.39 -4.38
N MET A 340 -2.94 -16.33 -4.37
CA MET A 340 -3.87 -16.54 -5.49
C MET A 340 -4.66 -15.27 -5.83
N VAL A 341 -5.14 -14.54 -4.81
CA VAL A 341 -5.85 -13.28 -5.03
C VAL A 341 -4.94 -12.20 -5.62
N ALA A 342 -3.75 -12.01 -5.03
CA ALA A 342 -2.80 -11.01 -5.50
C ALA A 342 -2.36 -11.29 -6.96
N ASP A 343 -2.12 -12.55 -7.30
CA ASP A 343 -1.71 -12.97 -8.65
C ASP A 343 -2.84 -12.73 -9.67
N VAL A 344 -4.09 -13.06 -9.33
CA VAL A 344 -5.25 -12.78 -10.19
C VAL A 344 -5.40 -11.27 -10.41
N MET A 345 -5.28 -10.47 -9.35
CA MET A 345 -5.39 -9.00 -9.42
C MET A 345 -4.29 -8.34 -10.24
N THR A 346 -3.10 -8.95 -10.35
CA THR A 346 -1.92 -8.38 -11.02
C THR A 346 -1.55 -9.05 -12.35
N SER A 347 -2.31 -10.08 -12.76
CA SER A 347 -2.07 -10.93 -13.92
C SER A 347 -1.85 -10.22 -15.28
N GLU A 348 -2.49 -9.08 -15.51
CA GLU A 348 -2.43 -8.35 -16.80
C GLU A 348 -1.42 -7.19 -16.81
N GLY A 349 -0.55 -7.11 -15.80
CA GLY A 349 0.45 -6.05 -15.69
C GLY A 349 -0.06 -4.73 -15.10
N GLU A 350 -1.31 -4.71 -14.64
CA GLU A 350 -1.91 -3.62 -13.85
C GLU A 350 -2.65 -4.19 -12.64
N VAL A 351 -2.81 -3.39 -11.58
CA VAL A 351 -3.61 -3.77 -10.40
C VAL A 351 -5.09 -3.54 -10.70
N ARG A 352 -5.84 -4.62 -10.88
CA ARG A 352 -7.28 -4.57 -11.21
C ARG A 352 -8.15 -4.93 -10.03
N ALA A 353 -9.29 -4.27 -9.93
CA ALA A 353 -10.34 -4.62 -8.98
C ALA A 353 -10.91 -6.01 -9.30
N ILE A 354 -11.27 -6.80 -8.30
CA ILE A 354 -11.89 -8.13 -8.54
C ILE A 354 -13.30 -7.99 -9.12
N GLY A 355 -14.01 -6.92 -8.78
CA GLY A 355 -15.40 -6.69 -9.19
C GLY A 355 -15.61 -6.31 -10.66
N ARG A 356 -16.79 -5.73 -10.95
CA ARG A 356 -17.28 -5.46 -12.31
C ARG A 356 -16.39 -4.58 -13.20
N HIS A 357 -15.54 -3.74 -12.62
CA HIS A 357 -14.68 -2.84 -13.41
C HIS A 357 -13.28 -3.40 -13.67
N GLY A 358 -12.97 -4.59 -13.16
CA GLY A 358 -11.69 -5.25 -13.39
C GLY A 358 -11.88 -6.70 -13.82
N VAL A 359 -11.47 -7.65 -12.98
CA VAL A 359 -11.33 -9.07 -13.34
C VAL A 359 -12.66 -9.67 -13.83
N SER A 360 -13.76 -9.48 -13.09
CA SER A 360 -15.06 -10.06 -13.47
C SER A 360 -15.64 -9.45 -14.76
N GLY A 361 -15.50 -8.12 -14.94
CA GLY A 361 -16.04 -7.42 -16.11
C GLY A 361 -15.23 -7.60 -17.39
N THR A 362 -13.98 -8.01 -17.28
CA THR A 362 -13.07 -8.27 -18.41
C THR A 362 -12.99 -9.74 -18.80
N LYS A 363 -13.69 -10.63 -18.09
CA LYS A 363 -13.76 -12.06 -18.44
C LYS A 363 -14.26 -12.22 -19.88
N HIS A 364 -13.63 -13.11 -20.64
CA HIS A 364 -13.94 -13.28 -22.07
C HIS A 364 -15.39 -13.72 -22.34
N SER A 365 -15.93 -14.64 -21.53
CA SER A 365 -17.31 -15.12 -21.71
C SER A 365 -18.33 -14.00 -21.49
N ILE A 366 -19.24 -13.86 -22.46
CA ILE A 366 -20.36 -12.91 -22.41
C ILE A 366 -21.38 -13.38 -21.39
N LEU A 367 -21.68 -14.69 -21.39
CA LEU A 367 -22.61 -15.29 -20.45
C LEU A 367 -22.11 -15.09 -19.01
N ALA A 368 -20.83 -15.30 -18.76
CA ALA A 368 -20.25 -15.08 -17.45
C ALA A 368 -20.35 -13.61 -16.98
N ARG A 369 -20.03 -12.65 -17.84
CA ARG A 369 -20.19 -11.21 -17.53
C ARG A 369 -21.64 -10.85 -17.26
N SER A 370 -22.55 -11.31 -18.12
CA SER A 370 -23.98 -10.99 -18.04
C SER A 370 -24.68 -11.62 -16.84
N ALA A 371 -24.23 -12.79 -16.37
CA ALA A 371 -24.74 -13.47 -15.20
C ALA A 371 -24.25 -12.84 -13.88
N PHE A 372 -23.12 -12.12 -13.91
CA PHE A 372 -22.56 -11.44 -12.73
C PHE A 372 -23.25 -10.10 -12.47
N GLU A 373 -23.19 -9.15 -13.41
CA GLU A 373 -23.82 -7.82 -13.26
C GLU A 373 -24.03 -7.14 -14.63
N VAL A 374 -24.91 -6.12 -14.68
CA VAL A 374 -25.18 -5.27 -15.87
C VAL A 374 -25.56 -6.05 -17.15
N THR A 375 -26.40 -7.08 -16.98
CA THR A 375 -26.80 -8.08 -17.99
C THR A 375 -27.17 -7.49 -19.35
N VAL A 376 -28.09 -6.53 -19.39
CA VAL A 376 -28.64 -5.98 -20.64
C VAL A 376 -27.56 -5.31 -21.48
N THR A 377 -26.65 -4.56 -20.86
CA THR A 377 -25.61 -3.84 -21.59
C THR A 377 -24.59 -4.78 -22.21
N HIS A 378 -24.21 -5.85 -21.49
CA HIS A 378 -23.27 -6.85 -22.00
C HIS A 378 -23.86 -7.61 -23.18
N LEU A 379 -25.12 -8.05 -23.08
CA LEU A 379 -25.79 -8.78 -24.16
C LEU A 379 -26.02 -7.91 -25.41
N LEU A 380 -26.46 -6.66 -25.24
CA LEU A 380 -26.67 -5.75 -26.36
C LEU A 380 -25.34 -5.42 -27.06
N ARG A 381 -24.30 -5.11 -26.30
CA ARG A 381 -22.97 -4.81 -26.85
C ARG A 381 -22.38 -6.01 -27.59
N ALA A 382 -22.49 -7.21 -27.00
CA ALA A 382 -22.07 -8.45 -27.65
C ALA A 382 -22.85 -8.69 -28.96
N GLY A 383 -24.16 -8.43 -28.96
CA GLY A 383 -25.00 -8.53 -30.15
C GLY A 383 -24.62 -7.56 -31.27
N ILE A 384 -24.24 -6.32 -30.94
CA ILE A 384 -23.77 -5.33 -31.91
C ILE A 384 -22.39 -5.72 -32.49
N ILE A 385 -21.48 -6.21 -31.65
CA ILE A 385 -20.12 -6.59 -32.06
C ILE A 385 -20.12 -7.94 -32.80
N GLY A 386 -21.12 -8.79 -32.56
CA GLY A 386 -21.12 -10.18 -33.03
C GLY A 386 -20.16 -11.07 -32.22
N GLU A 387 -20.00 -10.77 -30.94
CA GLU A 387 -19.12 -11.51 -30.04
C GLU A 387 -19.66 -12.94 -29.82
N ARG A 388 -18.76 -13.94 -29.78
CA ARG A 388 -19.11 -15.35 -29.59
C ARG A 388 -18.59 -15.87 -28.26
N ASP A 389 -19.36 -16.73 -27.60
CA ASP A 389 -18.96 -17.37 -26.35
C ASP A 389 -18.39 -18.77 -26.62
N GLU A 390 -17.22 -19.07 -26.04
CA GLU A 390 -16.51 -20.34 -26.21
C GLU A 390 -16.86 -21.37 -25.12
N LEU A 391 -17.70 -21.03 -24.13
CA LEU A 391 -18.15 -21.94 -23.08
C LEU A 391 -17.02 -22.59 -22.25
N LYS A 392 -15.90 -21.88 -22.03
CA LYS A 392 -14.71 -22.45 -21.37
C LYS A 392 -14.78 -22.41 -19.84
N GLY A 393 -15.46 -21.43 -19.27
CA GLY A 393 -15.53 -21.23 -17.82
C GLY A 393 -16.66 -21.99 -17.14
N VAL A 394 -16.74 -21.82 -15.83
CA VAL A 394 -17.69 -22.54 -14.98
C VAL A 394 -19.12 -22.01 -15.14
N THR A 395 -19.28 -20.68 -15.09
CA THR A 395 -20.60 -20.02 -15.10
C THR A 395 -21.37 -20.31 -16.38
N GLU A 396 -20.72 -20.14 -17.52
CA GLU A 396 -21.30 -20.36 -18.84
C GLU A 396 -21.75 -21.81 -19.06
N ASN A 397 -20.95 -22.80 -18.62
CA ASN A 397 -21.30 -24.22 -18.70
C ASN A 397 -22.50 -24.57 -17.83
N ILE A 398 -22.57 -24.02 -16.61
CA ILE A 398 -23.74 -24.22 -15.72
C ILE A 398 -25.01 -23.63 -16.35
N VAL A 399 -24.93 -22.44 -16.94
CA VAL A 399 -26.09 -21.78 -17.58
C VAL A 399 -26.64 -22.60 -18.76
N VAL A 400 -25.76 -23.20 -19.55
CA VAL A 400 -26.14 -24.02 -20.72
C VAL A 400 -26.50 -25.47 -20.34
N GLY A 401 -26.15 -25.90 -19.13
CA GLY A 401 -26.39 -27.26 -18.63
C GLY A 401 -25.32 -28.28 -19.02
N GLN A 402 -24.11 -27.84 -19.33
CA GLN A 402 -22.94 -28.68 -19.60
C GLN A 402 -22.15 -28.96 -18.31
N PRO A 403 -21.46 -30.12 -18.21
CA PRO A 403 -20.57 -30.39 -17.09
C PRO A 403 -19.41 -29.38 -17.07
N ILE A 404 -19.03 -28.93 -15.88
CA ILE A 404 -17.93 -27.97 -15.70
C ILE A 404 -16.57 -28.67 -15.83
N ALA A 405 -15.58 -27.98 -16.40
CA ALA A 405 -14.21 -28.48 -16.50
C ALA A 405 -13.41 -28.28 -15.20
N LEU A 406 -14.01 -28.62 -14.04
CA LEU A 406 -13.36 -28.61 -12.72
C LEU A 406 -13.67 -29.92 -11.98
N GLY A 407 -12.74 -30.36 -11.13
CA GLY A 407 -12.87 -31.59 -10.35
C GLY A 407 -13.07 -32.81 -11.24
N THR A 408 -14.13 -33.59 -10.99
CA THR A 408 -14.43 -34.82 -11.73
C THR A 408 -14.78 -34.60 -13.20
N GLY A 409 -15.19 -33.39 -13.58
CA GLY A 409 -15.51 -33.06 -14.98
C GLY A 409 -14.28 -32.87 -15.88
N SER A 410 -13.07 -32.85 -15.31
CA SER A 410 -11.81 -32.75 -16.05
C SER A 410 -11.15 -34.11 -16.30
N VAL A 411 -11.72 -35.21 -15.80
CA VAL A 411 -11.14 -36.55 -15.92
C VAL A 411 -11.81 -37.31 -17.06
N ASP A 412 -11.01 -37.65 -18.07
CA ASP A 412 -11.45 -38.52 -19.16
C ASP A 412 -11.16 -39.99 -18.81
N LEU A 413 -12.19 -40.84 -18.90
CA LEU A 413 -12.06 -42.27 -18.70
C LEU A 413 -11.93 -42.99 -20.04
N PHE A 414 -10.84 -43.74 -20.20
CA PHE A 414 -10.66 -44.62 -21.35
C PHE A 414 -10.72 -46.07 -20.90
N TYR A 415 -11.65 -46.83 -21.47
CA TYR A 415 -11.81 -48.26 -21.20
C TYR A 415 -11.61 -49.06 -22.48
N ILE A 416 -10.65 -49.98 -22.46
CA ILE A 416 -10.40 -50.93 -23.55
C ILE A 416 -11.09 -52.24 -23.16
N PRO A 417 -12.19 -52.64 -23.83
CA PRO A 417 -12.81 -53.93 -23.56
C PRO A 417 -11.90 -55.07 -24.03
N GLU A 418 -11.78 -56.13 -23.22
CA GLU A 418 -10.90 -57.28 -23.48
C GLU A 418 -11.39 -58.23 -24.60
N GLN A 419 -12.55 -57.98 -25.20
CA GLN A 419 -13.11 -58.81 -26.28
C GLN A 419 -13.50 -57.95 -27.47
N ALA A 420 -12.70 -58.03 -28.54
CA ALA A 420 -13.00 -57.57 -29.89
C ALA A 420 -12.87 -58.74 -30.86
#